data_AF-A0A8B9R9M0-F1
#
_entry.id   AF-A0A8B9R9M0-F1
#
_cell.length_a   1.000
_cell.length_b   1.000
_cell.length_c   1.000
_cell.angle_alpha   90.00
_cell.angle_beta   90.00
_cell.angle_gamma   90.00
#
_symmetry.space_group_name_H-M   'P 1'
#
loop_
_entity.id
_entity.type
_entity.pdbx_description
1 polymer ?
#
loop_
_entity_poly.entity_id
_entity_poly.type
_entity_poly.pdbx_seq_one_letter_code
_entity_poly.pdbx_strand_id
1 'polypeptide(L)'
;MSKSTFDSVEMSLEANIPATELKEVKRILYGKELRKLVLPQSALVAALERDFDLHGYVFEAEPEQIRAARTVRVGLIQNKIVLPTDAPVLEQITALHKRVGEMVDVAAACGVNIVCFQEAWTMPFAFCTRERAPWTEFAESAEDGFTTRFCKELAKKYNMVVVSPILERDELHGGTLWNTAVVVSNTGNVLGKSRKNHIPRVGDFNEVSLSVFLNYVNGLYQGKECLSVITRLLEFPIYLTSFFLFFL
;
A
#
# COMPACT_ATOMS: atom_id res chain seq x y z
N MET A 1 -3.42 35.69 3.15
CA MET A 1 -3.96 34.90 2.04
C MET A 1 -4.66 33.70 2.64
N SER A 2 -5.99 33.59 2.54
CA SER A 2 -6.69 32.35 2.91
C SER A 2 -6.13 31.25 2.00
N LYS A 3 -5.39 30.29 2.56
CA LYS A 3 -5.05 29.07 1.84
C LYS A 3 -6.39 28.44 1.44
N SER A 4 -6.78 28.49 0.17
CA SER A 4 -7.82 27.59 -0.31
C SER A 4 -7.24 26.19 -0.13
N THR A 5 -7.72 25.48 0.89
CA THR A 5 -7.38 24.08 1.11
C THR A 5 -8.00 23.29 -0.04
N PHE A 6 -7.15 22.73 -0.88
CA PHE A 6 -7.54 21.77 -1.89
C PHE A 6 -7.59 20.41 -1.22
N ASP A 7 -8.80 19.87 -1.02
CA ASP A 7 -8.98 18.61 -0.30
C ASP A 7 -8.81 17.40 -1.24
N SER A 8 -9.59 17.33 -2.31
CA SER A 8 -9.46 16.31 -3.36
C SER A 8 -9.89 16.83 -4.73
N VAL A 9 -9.41 16.16 -5.79
CA VAL A 9 -9.84 16.44 -7.17
C VAL A 9 -11.33 16.19 -7.27
N GLU A 10 -11.82 15.08 -6.73
CA GLU A 10 -13.20 14.65 -6.81
C GLU A 10 -14.15 15.64 -6.14
N MET A 11 -13.85 16.08 -4.91
CA MET A 11 -14.67 17.09 -4.22
C MET A 11 -14.66 18.42 -4.95
N SER A 12 -13.50 18.83 -5.49
CA SER A 12 -13.41 20.07 -6.28
C SER A 12 -14.24 19.99 -7.56
N LEU A 13 -14.22 18.85 -8.28
CA LEU A 13 -15.03 18.66 -9.48
C LEU A 13 -16.52 18.64 -9.12
N GLU A 14 -16.91 17.93 -8.07
CA GLU A 14 -18.30 17.82 -7.60
C GLU A 14 -18.88 19.16 -7.13
N ALA A 15 -18.07 20.00 -6.48
CA ALA A 15 -18.51 21.30 -5.98
C ALA A 15 -18.62 22.38 -7.07
N ASN A 16 -17.86 22.25 -8.18
CA ASN A 16 -17.70 23.33 -9.16
C ASN A 16 -18.21 23.02 -10.57
N ILE A 17 -18.47 21.75 -10.91
CA ILE A 17 -18.94 21.36 -12.24
C ILE A 17 -20.42 20.95 -12.18
N PRO A 18 -21.28 21.50 -13.07
CA PRO A 18 -22.69 21.10 -13.13
C PRO A 18 -22.86 19.58 -13.31
N ALA A 19 -23.84 18.98 -12.64
CA ALA A 19 -24.07 17.53 -12.66
C ALA A 19 -24.22 16.94 -14.08
N THR A 20 -24.75 17.72 -15.03
CA THR A 20 -24.89 17.34 -16.44
C THR A 20 -23.56 17.14 -17.15
N GLU A 21 -22.54 17.92 -16.80
CA GLU A 21 -21.21 17.87 -17.40
C GLU A 21 -20.24 17.01 -16.57
N LEU A 22 -20.44 16.97 -15.24
CA LEU A 22 -19.61 16.22 -14.31
C LEU A 22 -19.46 14.75 -14.70
N LYS A 23 -20.54 14.13 -15.18
CA LYS A 23 -20.52 12.74 -15.65
C LYS A 23 -19.57 12.56 -16.84
N GLU A 24 -19.59 13.49 -17.79
CA GLU A 24 -18.74 13.44 -18.97
C GLU A 24 -17.28 13.76 -18.64
N VAL A 25 -17.05 14.73 -17.75
CA VAL A 25 -15.71 15.04 -17.23
C VAL A 25 -15.11 13.83 -16.51
N LYS A 26 -15.87 13.19 -15.60
CA LYS A 26 -15.43 11.97 -14.93
C LYS A 26 -15.18 10.83 -15.91
N ARG A 27 -16.01 10.72 -16.97
CA ARG A 27 -15.83 9.72 -18.02
C ARG A 27 -14.51 9.87 -18.77
N ILE A 28 -14.13 11.11 -19.08
CA ILE A 28 -12.89 11.41 -19.79
C ILE A 28 -11.67 11.21 -18.88
N LEU A 29 -11.74 11.66 -17.63
CA LEU A 29 -10.62 11.61 -16.69
C LEU A 29 -10.35 10.21 -16.13
N TYR A 30 -11.41 9.48 -15.74
CA TYR A 30 -11.30 8.22 -15.00
C TYR A 30 -11.78 7.00 -15.81
N GLY A 31 -12.46 7.22 -16.94
CA GLY A 31 -13.08 6.15 -17.71
C GLY A 31 -14.48 5.79 -17.21
N LYS A 32 -14.74 4.50 -16.95
CA LYS A 32 -16.08 4.06 -16.52
C LYS A 32 -16.35 4.48 -15.08
N GLU A 33 -17.53 5.05 -14.82
CA GLU A 33 -18.00 5.30 -13.46
C GLU A 33 -18.13 3.98 -12.69
N LEU A 34 -17.46 3.89 -11.55
CA LEU A 34 -17.44 2.70 -10.71
C LEU A 34 -18.61 2.70 -9.74
N ARG A 35 -19.21 1.52 -9.56
CA ARG A 35 -20.24 1.31 -8.55
C ARG A 35 -19.60 1.36 -7.16
N LYS A 36 -20.16 2.17 -6.26
CA LYS A 36 -19.75 2.18 -4.84
C LYS A 36 -20.13 0.84 -4.18
N LEU A 37 -19.21 0.30 -3.41
CA LEU A 37 -19.41 -0.90 -2.61
C LEU A 37 -20.13 -0.52 -1.31
N VAL A 38 -21.18 -1.28 -0.97
CA VAL A 38 -21.83 -1.13 0.33
C VAL A 38 -20.91 -1.74 1.39
N LEU A 39 -20.38 -0.89 2.26
CA LEU A 39 -19.49 -1.27 3.34
C LEU A 39 -20.27 -1.51 4.64
N PRO A 40 -19.83 -2.41 5.53
CA PRO A 40 -20.51 -2.64 6.81
C PRO A 40 -20.54 -1.37 7.66
N GLN A 41 -21.67 -1.09 8.30
CA GLN A 41 -21.83 0.09 9.16
C GLN A 41 -20.80 0.11 10.30
N SER A 42 -20.48 -1.06 10.87
CA SER A 42 -19.46 -1.19 11.91
C SER A 42 -18.07 -0.76 11.43
N ALA A 43 -17.72 -1.05 10.17
CA ALA A 43 -16.47 -0.64 9.57
C ALA A 43 -16.40 0.87 9.34
N LEU A 44 -17.52 1.48 8.88
CA LEU A 44 -17.62 2.93 8.71
C LEU A 44 -17.49 3.68 10.04
N VAL A 45 -18.17 3.20 11.10
CA VAL A 45 -18.07 3.79 12.44
C VAL A 45 -16.64 3.63 12.98
N ALA A 46 -16.04 2.45 12.87
CA ALA A 46 -14.68 2.23 13.33
C ALA A 46 -13.64 3.09 12.57
N ALA A 47 -13.81 3.29 11.26
CA ALA A 47 -12.95 4.18 10.47
C ALA A 47 -13.05 5.63 10.95
N LEU A 48 -14.28 6.11 11.20
CA LEU A 48 -14.53 7.46 11.71
C LEU A 48 -13.93 7.66 13.11
N GLU A 49 -14.15 6.71 14.03
CA GLU A 49 -13.61 6.76 15.40
C GLU A 49 -12.07 6.74 15.43
N ARG A 50 -11.47 6.03 14.46
CA ARG A 50 -10.02 5.89 14.32
C ARG A 50 -9.41 6.95 13.38
N ASP A 51 -10.18 7.92 12.92
CA ASP A 51 -9.70 9.04 12.10
C ASP A 51 -8.97 8.60 10.81
N PHE A 52 -9.65 7.85 9.94
CA PHE A 52 -9.21 7.61 8.56
C PHE A 52 -10.38 7.46 7.59
N ASP A 53 -10.15 7.81 6.33
CA ASP A 53 -11.17 7.66 5.28
C ASP A 53 -11.33 6.19 4.86
N LEU A 54 -12.56 5.79 4.53
CA LEU A 54 -12.88 4.44 4.07
C LEU A 54 -13.78 4.50 2.83
N HIS A 55 -13.24 4.11 1.67
CA HIS A 55 -13.97 4.11 0.41
C HIS A 55 -13.97 2.74 -0.26
N GLY A 56 -15.12 2.30 -0.78
CA GLY A 56 -15.26 1.05 -1.50
C GLY A 56 -15.83 1.20 -2.90
N TYR A 57 -15.20 0.55 -3.86
CA TYR A 57 -15.59 0.54 -5.27
C TYR A 57 -15.58 -0.88 -5.83
N VAL A 58 -16.36 -1.11 -6.89
CA VAL A 58 -16.45 -2.43 -7.55
C VAL A 58 -16.05 -2.29 -9.01
N PHE A 59 -15.14 -3.19 -9.44
CA PHE A 59 -14.86 -3.41 -10.86
C PHE A 59 -15.49 -4.74 -11.28
N GLU A 60 -16.40 -4.65 -12.23
CA GLU A 60 -17.17 -5.78 -12.74
C GLU A 60 -16.61 -6.22 -14.09
N ALA A 61 -16.70 -7.52 -14.37
CA ALA A 61 -16.47 -8.09 -15.70
C ALA A 61 -17.75 -8.75 -16.19
N GLU A 62 -17.83 -8.93 -17.51
CA GLU A 62 -18.94 -9.66 -18.12
C GLU A 62 -18.96 -11.12 -17.66
N PRO A 63 -20.13 -11.70 -17.37
CA PRO A 63 -20.25 -13.10 -16.99
C PRO A 63 -19.70 -14.02 -18.07
N GLU A 64 -18.85 -14.98 -17.68
CA GLU A 64 -18.41 -16.04 -18.57
C GLU A 64 -19.33 -17.26 -18.49
N GLN A 65 -19.50 -17.96 -19.61
CA GLN A 65 -20.31 -19.18 -19.66
C GLN A 65 -19.62 -20.39 -19.01
N ILE A 66 -18.29 -20.44 -19.06
CA ILE A 66 -17.49 -21.61 -18.66
C ILE A 66 -16.69 -21.38 -17.37
N ARG A 67 -16.62 -20.15 -16.86
CA ARG A 67 -15.90 -19.81 -15.63
C ARG A 67 -16.83 -19.09 -14.66
N ALA A 68 -16.83 -19.54 -13.41
CA ALA A 68 -17.46 -18.80 -12.34
C ALA A 68 -16.71 -17.49 -12.08
N ALA A 69 -17.42 -16.48 -11.60
CA ALA A 69 -16.81 -15.22 -11.19
C ALA A 69 -15.78 -15.46 -10.07
N ARG A 70 -14.57 -14.93 -10.26
CA ARG A 70 -13.53 -14.93 -9.22
C ARG A 70 -13.41 -13.55 -8.61
N THR A 71 -14.29 -13.30 -7.64
CA THR A 71 -14.32 -12.03 -6.90
C THR A 71 -13.24 -12.01 -5.82
N VAL A 72 -12.44 -10.95 -5.80
CA VAL A 72 -11.43 -10.72 -4.77
C VAL A 72 -11.60 -9.30 -4.25
N ARG A 73 -11.48 -9.11 -2.93
CA ARG A 73 -11.47 -7.80 -2.28
C ARG A 73 -10.05 -7.43 -1.90
N VAL A 74 -9.61 -6.25 -2.34
CA VAL A 74 -8.26 -5.75 -2.11
C VAL A 74 -8.32 -4.46 -1.30
N GLY A 75 -7.59 -4.42 -0.19
CA GLY A 75 -7.42 -3.23 0.65
C GLY A 75 -6.08 -2.55 0.37
N LEU A 76 -6.06 -1.23 0.25
CA LEU A 76 -4.83 -0.47 0.06
C LEU A 76 -4.73 0.57 1.17
N ILE A 77 -3.73 0.43 2.03
CA ILE A 77 -3.61 1.29 3.19
C ILE A 77 -2.54 2.34 2.92
N GLN A 78 -2.93 3.60 3.12
CA GLN A 78 -2.00 4.73 3.22
C GLN A 78 -2.16 5.40 4.57
N ASN A 79 -1.07 5.93 5.10
CA ASN A 79 -1.04 6.63 6.36
C ASN A 79 0.16 7.58 6.44
N LYS A 80 0.03 8.59 7.30
CA LYS A 80 1.16 9.41 7.77
C LYS A 80 1.94 8.67 8.88
N ILE A 81 3.19 9.10 9.10
CA ILE A 81 3.94 8.71 10.29
C ILE A 81 3.21 9.16 11.57
N VAL A 82 3.36 8.38 12.64
CA VAL A 82 2.63 8.61 13.90
C VAL A 82 3.44 9.44 14.88
N LEU A 83 4.72 9.13 15.02
CA LEU A 83 5.65 9.83 15.92
C LEU A 83 6.56 10.77 15.14
N PRO A 84 7.13 11.80 15.81
CA PRO A 84 8.20 12.61 15.25
C PRO A 84 9.38 11.77 14.76
N THR A 85 10.10 12.28 13.75
CA THR A 85 11.18 11.55 13.08
C THR A 85 12.43 11.36 13.96
N ASP A 86 12.55 12.11 15.04
CA ASP A 86 13.62 12.04 16.05
C ASP A 86 13.30 11.11 17.23
N ALA A 87 12.10 10.51 17.26
CA ALA A 87 11.75 9.48 18.24
C ALA A 87 12.59 8.20 18.04
N PRO A 88 12.75 7.34 19.06
CA PRO A 88 13.45 6.07 18.90
C PRO A 88 12.87 5.19 17.79
N VAL A 89 13.73 4.57 16.97
CA VAL A 89 13.35 3.78 15.78
C VAL A 89 12.30 2.72 16.10
N LEU A 90 12.51 1.96 17.16
CA LEU A 90 11.58 0.90 17.59
C LEU A 90 10.20 1.45 17.97
N GLU A 91 10.13 2.62 18.61
CA GLU A 91 8.87 3.26 18.97
C GLU A 91 8.13 3.74 17.73
N GLN A 92 8.84 4.30 16.75
CA GLN A 92 8.26 4.70 15.45
C GLN A 92 7.64 3.49 14.73
N ILE A 93 8.38 2.38 14.61
CA ILE A 93 7.90 1.14 13.99
C ILE A 93 6.68 0.59 14.73
N THR A 94 6.73 0.54 16.06
CA THR A 94 5.64 0.03 16.90
C THR A 94 4.37 0.89 16.76
N ALA A 95 4.51 2.22 16.71
CA ALA A 95 3.39 3.13 16.50
C ALA A 95 2.75 2.93 15.11
N LEU A 96 3.58 2.71 14.08
CA LEU A 96 3.11 2.39 12.72
C LEU A 96 2.42 1.03 12.66
N HIS A 97 2.96 -0.01 13.31
CA HIS A 97 2.30 -1.32 13.43
C HIS A 97 0.91 -1.19 14.06
N LYS A 98 0.79 -0.42 15.15
CA LYS A 98 -0.51 -0.16 15.78
C LYS A 98 -1.48 0.54 14.82
N ARG A 99 -1.04 1.62 14.18
CA ARG A 99 -1.88 2.41 13.25
C ARG A 99 -2.36 1.56 12.06
N VAL A 100 -1.46 0.82 11.42
CA VAL A 100 -1.80 -0.03 10.28
C VAL A 100 -2.63 -1.23 10.73
N GLY A 101 -2.35 -1.81 11.91
CA GLY A 101 -3.17 -2.87 12.49
C GLY A 101 -4.64 -2.45 12.66
N GLU A 102 -4.87 -1.24 13.19
CA GLU A 102 -6.21 -0.65 13.32
C GLU A 102 -6.93 -0.49 11.97
N MET A 103 -6.21 -0.15 10.90
CA MET A 103 -6.75 -0.06 9.54
C MET A 103 -7.02 -1.44 8.94
N VAL A 104 -6.13 -2.42 9.17
CA VAL A 104 -6.29 -3.81 8.74
C VAL A 104 -7.49 -4.47 9.42
N ASP A 105 -7.76 -4.18 10.69
CA ASP A 105 -8.96 -4.65 11.39
C ASP A 105 -10.24 -4.23 10.64
N VAL A 106 -10.30 -2.98 10.19
CA VAL A 106 -11.44 -2.44 9.43
C VAL A 106 -11.49 -3.05 8.02
N ALA A 107 -10.35 -3.21 7.35
CA ALA A 107 -10.26 -3.90 6.07
C ALA A 107 -10.78 -5.35 6.18
N ALA A 108 -10.43 -6.07 7.25
CA ALA A 108 -10.92 -7.42 7.52
C ALA A 108 -12.44 -7.44 7.72
N ALA A 109 -13.01 -6.48 8.46
CA ALA A 109 -14.45 -6.34 8.60
C ALA A 109 -15.16 -6.09 7.26
N CYS A 110 -14.49 -5.43 6.31
CA CYS A 110 -14.96 -5.22 4.93
C CYS A 110 -14.79 -6.46 4.01
N GLY A 111 -14.25 -7.56 4.53
CA GLY A 111 -14.05 -8.82 3.80
C GLY A 111 -12.85 -8.82 2.86
N VAL A 112 -11.84 -7.99 3.11
CA VAL A 112 -10.61 -7.92 2.29
C VAL A 112 -9.85 -9.25 2.32
N ASN A 113 -9.45 -9.73 1.14
CA ASN A 113 -8.66 -10.95 0.95
C ASN A 113 -7.17 -10.68 0.79
N ILE A 114 -6.80 -9.52 0.23
CA ILE A 114 -5.42 -9.10 0.00
C ILE A 114 -5.27 -7.65 0.48
N VAL A 115 -4.29 -7.36 1.33
CA VAL A 115 -3.97 -5.99 1.75
C VAL A 115 -2.54 -5.59 1.32
N CYS A 116 -2.37 -4.39 0.74
CA CYS A 116 -1.05 -3.78 0.45
C CYS A 116 -0.89 -2.54 1.34
N PHE A 117 0.30 -2.38 1.91
CA PHE A 117 0.70 -1.15 2.59
C PHE A 117 1.50 -0.26 1.64
N GLN A 118 1.61 1.03 1.95
CA GLN A 118 2.46 1.93 1.17
C GLN A 118 3.95 1.54 1.19
N GLU A 119 4.73 2.11 0.27
CA GLU A 119 6.17 1.91 0.21
C GLU A 119 6.86 2.31 1.53
N ALA A 120 7.78 1.47 2.02
CA ALA A 120 8.54 1.70 3.25
C ALA A 120 7.67 2.13 4.45
N TRP A 121 6.50 1.50 4.61
CA TRP A 121 5.45 1.95 5.54
C TRP A 121 5.86 2.00 7.01
N THR A 122 6.96 1.35 7.39
CA THR A 122 7.48 1.29 8.76
C THR A 122 8.47 2.38 9.12
N MET A 123 8.76 3.31 8.20
CA MET A 123 9.74 4.37 8.43
C MET A 123 9.28 5.72 7.86
N PRO A 124 9.79 6.85 8.40
CA PRO A 124 9.74 8.12 7.70
C PRO A 124 10.43 8.02 6.34
N PHE A 125 9.95 8.79 5.36
CA PHE A 125 10.60 8.86 4.05
C PHE A 125 11.89 9.69 4.12
N ALA A 126 12.93 9.11 4.72
CA ALA A 126 14.19 9.78 5.04
C ALA A 126 15.23 9.73 3.92
N PHE A 127 14.90 9.14 2.76
CA PHE A 127 15.80 9.03 1.59
C PHE A 127 16.28 10.39 1.06
N CYS A 128 15.58 11.48 1.40
CA CYS A 128 15.96 12.85 1.07
C CYS A 128 17.17 13.38 1.87
N THR A 129 17.44 12.82 3.06
CA THR A 129 18.50 13.32 3.96
C THR A 129 19.91 12.92 3.50
N ARG A 130 20.02 11.84 2.71
CA ARG A 130 21.30 11.18 2.36
C ARG A 130 22.12 10.69 3.56
N GLU A 131 21.57 10.79 4.77
CA GLU A 131 22.17 10.30 6.00
C GLU A 131 21.99 8.78 6.11
N ARG A 132 22.94 8.10 6.75
CA ARG A 132 22.87 6.64 6.96
C ARG A 132 22.36 6.27 8.35
N ALA A 133 22.77 7.00 9.38
CA ALA A 133 22.26 6.82 10.73
C ALA A 133 21.24 7.94 11.02
N PRO A 134 20.13 7.66 11.72
CA PRO A 134 19.69 6.34 12.21
C PRO A 134 18.92 5.50 11.16
N TRP A 135 18.74 6.02 9.94
CA TRP A 135 17.78 5.45 8.96
C TRP A 135 18.03 4.00 8.56
N THR A 136 19.28 3.54 8.54
CA THR A 136 19.58 2.13 8.23
C THR A 136 19.20 1.17 9.36
N GLU A 137 18.91 1.64 10.57
CA GLU A 137 18.39 0.84 11.69
C GLU A 137 16.93 0.40 11.47
N PHE A 138 16.18 1.09 10.61
CA PHE A 138 14.85 0.65 10.17
C PHE A 138 14.90 -0.60 9.27
N ALA A 139 16.08 -1.00 8.79
CA ALA A 139 16.21 -2.14 7.90
C ALA A 139 16.07 -3.47 8.65
N GLU A 140 15.15 -4.33 8.21
CA GLU A 140 14.82 -5.58 8.87
C GLU A 140 15.05 -6.81 7.96
N SER A 141 15.14 -8.00 8.56
CA SER A 141 15.07 -9.24 7.78
C SER A 141 13.72 -9.37 7.09
N ALA A 142 13.72 -9.67 5.79
CA ALA A 142 12.49 -9.86 5.02
C ALA A 142 11.63 -11.04 5.53
N GLU A 143 12.26 -12.07 6.08
CA GLU A 143 11.57 -13.33 6.46
C GLU A 143 11.21 -13.36 7.95
N ASP A 144 12.11 -12.85 8.80
CA ASP A 144 12.02 -12.97 10.27
C ASP A 144 12.07 -11.61 10.98
N GLY A 145 12.00 -10.50 10.26
CA GLY A 145 11.92 -9.15 10.82
C GLY A 145 10.72 -8.99 11.76
N PHE A 146 10.82 -8.02 12.67
CA PHE A 146 9.74 -7.67 13.58
C PHE A 146 8.44 -7.36 12.82
N THR A 147 8.56 -6.60 11.73
CA THR A 147 7.46 -6.25 10.83
C THR A 147 6.88 -7.45 10.08
N THR A 148 7.72 -8.36 9.57
CA THR A 148 7.21 -9.57 8.90
C THR A 148 6.46 -10.47 9.88
N ARG A 149 6.95 -10.62 11.12
CA ARG A 149 6.24 -11.37 12.17
C ARG A 149 4.86 -10.79 12.47
N PHE A 150 4.77 -9.47 12.65
CA PHE A 150 3.49 -8.77 12.79
C PHE A 150 2.54 -9.05 11.61
N CYS A 151 3.05 -8.99 10.37
CA CYS A 151 2.26 -9.29 9.17
C CYS A 151 1.77 -10.76 9.14
N LYS A 152 2.57 -11.72 9.60
CA LYS A 152 2.20 -13.14 9.70
C LYS A 152 1.04 -13.35 10.68
N GLU A 153 1.03 -12.61 11.79
CA GLU A 153 -0.07 -12.64 12.76
C GLU A 153 -1.36 -12.09 12.16
N LEU A 154 -1.31 -10.92 11.53
CA LEU A 154 -2.48 -10.33 10.84
C LEU A 154 -3.02 -11.26 9.75
N ALA A 155 -2.12 -11.81 8.92
CA ALA A 155 -2.49 -12.69 7.82
C ALA A 155 -3.26 -13.93 8.30
N LYS A 156 -2.77 -14.60 9.37
CA LYS A 156 -3.45 -15.73 10.00
C LYS A 156 -4.77 -15.33 10.64
N LYS A 157 -4.75 -14.24 11.42
CA LYS A 157 -5.91 -13.77 12.19
C LYS A 157 -7.11 -13.51 11.28
N TYR A 158 -6.87 -12.93 10.11
CA TYR A 158 -7.92 -12.50 9.20
C TYR A 158 -8.04 -13.34 7.93
N ASN A 159 -7.26 -14.42 7.80
CA ASN A 159 -7.20 -15.25 6.60
C ASN A 159 -7.00 -14.40 5.33
N MET A 160 -6.02 -13.50 5.36
CA MET A 160 -5.73 -12.54 4.29
C MET A 160 -4.27 -12.58 3.85
N VAL A 161 -4.02 -12.35 2.57
CA VAL A 161 -2.67 -12.12 2.07
C VAL A 161 -2.23 -10.71 2.43
N VAL A 162 -1.01 -10.55 2.95
CA VAL A 162 -0.43 -9.24 3.30
C VAL A 162 0.78 -8.98 2.42
N VAL A 163 0.80 -7.83 1.75
CA VAL A 163 1.95 -7.32 0.99
C VAL A 163 2.55 -6.17 1.77
N SER A 164 3.79 -6.36 2.26
CA SER A 164 4.48 -5.43 3.17
C SER A 164 5.79 -4.93 2.55
N PRO A 165 5.79 -3.73 1.94
CA PRO A 165 7.00 -3.06 1.46
C PRO A 165 7.85 -2.50 2.62
N ILE A 166 9.06 -3.01 2.80
CA ILE A 166 9.98 -2.64 3.87
C ILE A 166 11.38 -2.33 3.32
N LEU A 167 12.19 -1.67 4.15
CA LEU A 167 13.64 -1.67 3.95
C LEU A 167 14.20 -3.00 4.47
N GLU A 168 14.70 -3.83 3.56
CA GLU A 168 15.30 -5.12 3.86
C GLU A 168 16.79 -4.97 4.17
N ARG A 169 17.26 -5.68 5.20
CA ARG A 169 18.68 -5.98 5.43
C ARG A 169 18.96 -7.45 5.11
N ASP A 170 19.78 -7.67 4.10
CA ASP A 170 20.16 -9.01 3.65
C ASP A 170 21.46 -9.46 4.33
N GLU A 171 21.33 -10.09 5.50
CA GLU A 171 22.46 -10.58 6.29
C GLU A 171 23.27 -11.66 5.56
N LEU A 172 22.62 -12.49 4.72
CA LEU A 172 23.30 -13.53 3.94
C LEU A 172 24.26 -12.92 2.90
N HIS A 173 23.96 -11.72 2.41
CA HIS A 173 24.75 -10.99 1.45
C HIS A 173 25.42 -9.75 2.08
N GLY A 174 25.99 -9.92 3.27
CA GLY A 174 26.86 -8.92 3.91
C GLY A 174 26.12 -7.69 4.45
N GLY A 175 24.84 -7.83 4.81
CA GLY A 175 24.03 -6.75 5.37
C GLY A 175 23.62 -5.69 4.35
N THR A 176 23.54 -6.05 3.06
CA THR A 176 23.12 -5.14 1.99
C THR A 176 21.67 -4.71 2.16
N LEU A 177 21.38 -3.45 1.86
CA LEU A 177 20.06 -2.87 2.02
C LEU A 177 19.28 -2.85 0.71
N TRP A 178 18.00 -3.23 0.77
CA TRP A 178 17.11 -3.33 -0.38
C TRP A 178 15.74 -2.74 -0.07
N ASN A 179 15.12 -2.11 -1.06
CA ASN A 179 13.70 -1.82 -1.00
C ASN A 179 12.94 -3.06 -1.47
N THR A 180 12.14 -3.65 -0.58
CA THR A 180 11.63 -5.00 -0.76
C THR A 180 10.17 -5.11 -0.33
N ALA A 181 9.33 -5.61 -1.23
CA ALA A 181 7.99 -6.07 -0.91
C ALA A 181 8.01 -7.54 -0.46
N VAL A 182 7.62 -7.80 0.77
CA VAL A 182 7.42 -9.16 1.31
C VAL A 182 5.97 -9.56 1.13
N VAL A 183 5.72 -10.78 0.64
CA VAL A 183 4.38 -11.34 0.49
C VAL A 183 4.15 -12.44 1.51
N VAL A 184 3.17 -12.24 2.38
CA VAL A 184 2.75 -13.20 3.40
C VAL A 184 1.42 -13.82 3.00
N SER A 185 1.37 -15.15 2.89
CA SER A 185 0.13 -15.89 2.64
C SER A 185 -0.87 -15.71 3.78
N ASN A 186 -2.16 -15.87 3.48
CA ASN A 186 -3.24 -16.00 4.46
C ASN A 186 -3.03 -17.10 5.53
N THR A 187 -2.13 -18.07 5.28
CA THR A 187 -1.71 -19.06 6.28
C THR A 187 -0.65 -18.51 7.27
N GLY A 188 -0.18 -17.28 7.07
CA GLY A 188 0.93 -16.63 7.79
C GLY A 188 2.31 -17.15 7.44
N ASN A 189 2.46 -17.89 6.34
CA ASN A 189 3.77 -18.24 5.80
C ASN A 189 4.24 -17.16 4.83
N VAL A 190 5.54 -16.84 4.86
CA VAL A 190 6.14 -15.97 3.85
C VAL A 190 6.19 -16.74 2.53
N LEU A 191 5.52 -16.22 1.49
CA LEU A 191 5.54 -16.81 0.15
C LEU A 191 6.81 -16.45 -0.61
N GLY A 192 7.33 -15.25 -0.34
CA GLY A 192 8.55 -14.75 -0.96
C GLY A 192 8.66 -13.24 -0.83
N LYS A 193 9.62 -12.68 -1.57
CA LYS A 193 9.91 -11.25 -1.60
C LYS A 193 10.23 -10.79 -3.02
N SER A 194 9.97 -9.52 -3.31
CA SER A 194 10.32 -8.86 -4.57
C SER A 194 11.06 -7.55 -4.27
N ARG A 195 12.22 -7.34 -4.89
CA ARG A 195 13.04 -6.15 -4.72
C ARG A 195 12.73 -5.11 -5.80
N LYS A 196 12.87 -3.83 -5.44
CA LYS A 196 12.68 -2.69 -6.33
C LYS A 196 13.58 -2.79 -7.56
N ASN A 197 12.96 -2.81 -8.74
CA ASN A 197 13.70 -2.98 -10.00
C ASN A 197 14.25 -1.65 -10.52
N HIS A 198 13.51 -0.57 -10.29
CA HIS A 198 13.86 0.76 -10.77
C HIS A 198 14.05 1.72 -9.60
N ILE A 199 15.30 2.07 -9.31
CA ILE A 199 15.66 2.95 -8.20
C ILE A 199 15.81 4.39 -8.74
N PRO A 200 14.99 5.36 -8.30
CA PRO A 200 15.11 6.74 -8.76
C PRO A 200 16.38 7.42 -8.25
N ARG A 201 16.86 8.41 -9.03
CA ARG A 201 18.03 9.26 -8.72
C ARG A 201 17.70 10.76 -8.80
N VAL A 202 16.43 11.14 -8.69
CA VAL A 202 15.96 12.48 -9.04
C VAL A 202 15.63 13.30 -7.79
N GLY A 203 16.32 14.44 -7.61
CA GLY A 203 16.05 15.39 -6.54
C GLY A 203 16.18 14.78 -5.15
N ASP A 204 15.12 14.94 -4.34
CA ASP A 204 15.02 14.42 -2.97
C ASP A 204 14.75 12.90 -2.93
N PHE A 205 14.41 12.29 -4.06
CA PHE A 205 14.30 10.82 -4.21
C PHE A 205 15.66 10.24 -4.62
N ASN A 206 16.58 10.19 -3.65
CA ASN A 206 17.92 9.62 -3.83
C ASN A 206 18.07 8.28 -3.09
N GLU A 207 17.26 7.31 -3.50
CA GLU A 207 17.23 5.97 -2.89
C GLU A 207 18.54 5.19 -3.11
N VAL A 208 19.32 5.54 -4.15
CA VAL A 208 20.62 4.92 -4.47
C VAL A 208 21.67 5.13 -3.38
N SER A 209 21.52 6.15 -2.54
CA SER A 209 22.49 6.40 -1.46
C SER A 209 22.39 5.40 -0.30
N LEU A 210 21.25 4.69 -0.20
CA LEU A 210 20.92 3.80 0.91
C LEU A 210 20.79 2.33 0.49
N SER A 211 20.31 2.02 -0.73
CA SER A 211 20.21 0.65 -1.25
C SER A 211 21.31 0.28 -2.26
N VAL A 212 21.85 -0.94 -2.21
CA VAL A 212 22.90 -1.40 -3.14
C VAL A 212 22.29 -1.93 -4.44
N PHE A 213 22.93 -1.56 -5.56
CA PHE A 213 22.54 -1.90 -6.93
C PHE A 213 23.10 -3.26 -7.37
N LEU A 214 22.27 -4.09 -8.01
CA LEU A 214 22.70 -5.08 -9.01
C LEU A 214 22.46 -4.46 -10.40
N ASN A 215 23.41 -4.69 -11.30
CA ASN A 215 23.63 -4.02 -12.58
C ASN A 215 22.41 -3.87 -13.53
N TYR A 216 22.44 -2.76 -14.28
CA TYR A 216 21.73 -2.45 -15.54
C TYR A 216 20.19 -2.45 -15.53
N VAL A 217 19.58 -1.26 -15.56
CA VAL A 217 18.67 -0.77 -16.64
C VAL A 217 18.39 0.72 -16.37
N ASN A 218 18.72 1.58 -17.34
CA ASN A 218 18.30 2.98 -17.37
C ASN A 218 16.78 3.06 -17.55
N GLY A 219 16.07 3.68 -16.62
CA GLY A 219 14.64 3.96 -16.78
C GLY A 219 14.08 4.80 -15.63
N LEU A 220 13.67 6.02 -15.94
CA LEU A 220 12.88 6.89 -15.07
C LEU A 220 11.48 6.29 -14.90
N TYR A 221 11.21 5.65 -13.78
CA TYR A 221 9.85 5.35 -13.31
C TYR A 221 9.80 5.50 -11.79
N GLN A 222 9.01 6.45 -11.30
CA GLN A 222 8.75 6.66 -9.87
C GLN A 222 7.38 6.09 -9.49
N GLY A 223 7.31 5.40 -8.34
CA GLY A 223 6.08 5.26 -7.53
C GLY A 223 5.07 4.16 -7.88
N LYS A 224 5.41 3.06 -8.57
CA LYS A 224 4.42 2.03 -8.99
C LYS A 224 4.66 0.60 -8.49
N GLU A 225 5.44 0.39 -7.44
CA GLU A 225 5.90 -0.97 -7.12
C GLU A 225 4.95 -1.83 -6.27
N CYS A 226 4.19 -1.28 -5.30
CA CYS A 226 3.14 -2.08 -4.61
C CYS A 226 2.08 -2.54 -5.62
N LEU A 227 1.69 -1.66 -6.56
CA LEU A 227 0.81 -2.06 -7.67
C LEU A 227 1.46 -3.14 -8.53
N SER A 228 2.74 -3.03 -8.92
CA SER A 228 3.43 -4.06 -9.71
C SER A 228 3.46 -5.43 -9.02
N VAL A 229 3.69 -5.48 -7.71
CA VAL A 229 3.67 -6.74 -6.93
C VAL A 229 2.26 -7.32 -6.89
N ILE A 230 1.25 -6.48 -6.68
CA ILE A 230 -0.15 -6.89 -6.81
C ILE A 230 -0.41 -7.42 -8.22
N THR A 231 -0.08 -6.69 -9.29
CA THR A 231 -0.29 -7.12 -10.68
C THR A 231 0.39 -8.46 -10.97
N ARG A 232 1.62 -8.69 -10.48
CA ARG A 232 2.34 -9.96 -10.65
C ARG A 232 1.77 -11.13 -9.83
N LEU A 233 1.30 -10.88 -8.60
CA LEU A 233 0.58 -11.90 -7.82
C LEU A 233 -0.73 -12.34 -8.50
N LEU A 234 -1.21 -11.53 -9.43
CA LEU A 234 -2.45 -11.69 -10.17
C LEU A 234 -2.25 -12.12 -11.62
N GLU A 235 -1.00 -12.20 -12.10
CA GLU A 235 -0.61 -12.61 -13.46
C GLU A 235 -0.56 -14.14 -13.67
N PHE A 236 -0.95 -14.95 -12.67
CA PHE A 236 -1.53 -16.26 -13.00
C PHE A 236 -2.79 -16.01 -13.83
N PRO A 237 -3.10 -16.76 -14.90
CA PRO A 237 -4.14 -16.41 -15.88
C PRO A 237 -5.52 -16.33 -15.21
N ILE A 238 -5.81 -15.17 -14.67
CA ILE A 238 -6.97 -14.86 -13.86
C ILE A 238 -7.45 -13.53 -14.44
N TYR A 239 -8.58 -13.59 -15.15
CA TYR A 239 -9.38 -12.42 -15.44
C TYR A 239 -9.93 -11.93 -14.09
N LEU A 240 -9.19 -11.04 -13.42
CA LEU A 240 -9.59 -10.55 -12.10
C LEU A 240 -10.68 -9.49 -12.20
N THR A 241 -11.67 -9.69 -11.35
CA THR A 241 -12.71 -8.71 -11.04
C THR A 241 -12.37 -8.08 -9.69
N SER A 242 -12.38 -6.75 -9.66
CA SER A 242 -12.29 -5.86 -8.47
C SER A 242 -10.89 -5.50 -7.93
N PHE A 243 -10.54 -4.21 -8.00
CA PHE A 243 -9.39 -3.58 -7.33
C PHE A 243 -9.77 -2.22 -6.68
N PHE A 244 -8.94 -1.76 -5.74
CA PHE A 244 -8.92 -0.45 -5.06
C PHE A 244 -10.04 -0.16 -4.02
N LEU A 245 -9.75 -0.47 -2.75
CA LEU A 245 -10.22 0.29 -1.59
C LEU A 245 -9.21 1.43 -1.38
N PHE A 246 -9.58 2.69 -1.63
CA PHE A 246 -8.74 3.84 -1.28
C PHE A 246 -9.07 4.24 0.17
N PHE A 247 -8.05 4.27 1.01
CA PHE A 247 -8.06 5.07 2.23
C PHE A 247 -7.38 6.38 1.83
N LEU A 248 -7.98 7.53 2.15
CA LEU A 248 -7.32 8.82 2.05
C LEU A 248 -6.76 9.22 3.41
#